data_AF-A0A1B9CR60-F1
#
_entry.id   AF-A0A1B9CR60-F1
#
_cell.length_a   1.000
_cell.length_b   1.000
_cell.length_c   1.000
_cell.angle_alpha   90.00
_cell.angle_beta   90.00
_cell.angle_gamma   90.00
#
_symmetry.space_group_name_H-M   'P 1'
#
loop_
_entity.id
_entity.type
_entity.pdbx_description
1 polymer ?
#
loop_
_entity_poly.entity_id
_entity_poly.type
_entity_poly.pdbx_seq_one_letter_code
_entity_poly.pdbx_strand_id
1 'polypeptide(L)'
;MMALATHYVSWLSAAAAQAQAVSSQASAVAAAFEGALAATVQPAVVAANRALAHALSANNHLGQNTPAIADIESAYDQMWASDVEAMYGYHADASAAVEKLAPWQQVLQNLGFHFSSSGQLTFGLPAARVPRTL
;
A
#
# COMPACT_ATOMS: atom_id res chain seq x y z
N MET A 1 34.98 24.33 -17.11
CA MET A 1 34.04 23.36 -17.71
C MET A 1 33.92 22.06 -16.90
N MET A 2 35.00 21.38 -16.52
CA MET A 2 34.92 20.11 -15.76
C MET A 2 34.15 20.19 -14.44
N ALA A 3 34.37 21.23 -13.62
CA ALA A 3 33.68 21.38 -12.33
C ALA A 3 32.15 21.44 -12.46
N LEU A 4 31.63 22.17 -13.47
CA LEU A 4 30.19 22.24 -13.74
C LEU A 4 29.61 20.88 -14.18
N ALA A 5 30.35 20.14 -15.02
CA ALA A 5 29.95 18.81 -15.43
C ALA A 5 29.90 17.84 -14.23
N THR A 6 30.89 17.89 -13.33
CA THR A 6 30.91 17.09 -12.10
C THR A 6 29.71 17.40 -11.19
N HIS A 7 29.38 18.68 -11.01
CA HIS A 7 28.21 19.09 -10.22
C HIS A 7 26.91 18.55 -10.83
N TYR A 8 26.73 18.69 -12.15
CA TYR A 8 25.51 18.23 -12.82
C TYR A 8 25.35 16.70 -12.74
N VAL A 9 26.43 15.95 -12.95
CA VAL A 9 26.43 14.49 -12.82
C VAL A 9 26.10 14.05 -11.39
N SER A 10 26.65 14.75 -10.38
CA SER A 10 26.33 14.46 -8.97
C SER A 10 24.84 14.68 -8.67
N TRP A 11 24.26 15.75 -9.20
CA TRP A 11 22.84 16.07 -9.03
C TRP A 11 21.94 15.04 -9.72
N LEU A 12 22.23 14.70 -10.98
CA LEU A 12 21.49 13.66 -11.70
C LEU A 12 21.56 12.30 -11.00
N SER A 13 22.72 11.96 -10.43
CA SER A 13 22.90 10.70 -9.70
C SER A 13 22.05 10.67 -8.43
N ALA A 14 22.00 11.77 -7.68
CA ALA A 14 21.15 11.89 -6.49
C ALA A 14 19.65 11.82 -6.85
N ALA A 15 19.25 12.50 -7.93
CA ALA A 15 17.87 12.45 -8.43
C ALA A 15 17.46 11.04 -8.88
N ALA A 16 18.33 10.33 -9.60
CA ALA A 16 18.10 8.96 -10.03
C ALA A 16 17.95 8.01 -8.83
N ALA A 17 18.81 8.13 -7.82
CA ALA A 17 18.73 7.33 -6.61
C ALA A 17 17.41 7.56 -5.84
N GLN A 18 16.96 8.81 -5.76
CA GLN A 18 15.67 9.14 -5.14
C GLN A 18 14.49 8.56 -5.93
N ALA A 19 14.50 8.71 -7.26
CA ALA A 19 13.46 8.18 -8.13
C ALA A 19 13.36 6.65 -8.01
N GLN A 20 14.51 5.96 -7.94
CA GLN A 20 14.57 4.51 -7.75
C GLN A 20 14.02 4.08 -6.38
N ALA A 21 14.29 4.83 -5.32
CA ALA A 21 13.73 4.54 -4.00
C ALA A 21 12.19 4.66 -4.01
N VAL A 22 11.66 5.72 -4.62
CA VAL A 22 10.20 5.92 -4.73
C VAL A 22 9.56 4.85 -5.60
N SER A 23 10.15 4.49 -6.75
CA SER A 23 9.61 3.44 -7.61
C SER A 23 9.54 2.10 -6.89
N SER A 24 10.54 1.75 -6.07
CA SER A 24 10.52 0.52 -5.29
C SER A 24 9.36 0.46 -4.29
N GLN A 25 9.03 1.58 -3.62
CA GLN A 25 7.89 1.62 -2.70
C GLN A 25 6.56 1.64 -3.45
N ALA A 26 6.48 2.30 -4.61
CA ALA A 26 5.29 2.25 -5.45
C ALA A 26 4.99 0.81 -5.93
N SER A 27 6.02 0.04 -6.33
CA SER A 27 5.87 -1.37 -6.64
C SER A 27 5.43 -2.21 -5.43
N ALA A 28 5.92 -1.89 -4.23
CA ALA A 28 5.48 -2.57 -3.00
C ALA A 28 3.99 -2.31 -2.69
N VAL A 29 3.52 -1.06 -2.84
CA VAL A 29 2.09 -0.73 -2.67
C VAL A 29 1.23 -1.42 -3.73
N ALA A 30 1.68 -1.48 -4.98
CA ALA A 30 0.98 -2.21 -6.04
C ALA A 30 0.88 -3.72 -5.72
N ALA A 31 1.96 -4.33 -5.23
CA ALA A 31 1.96 -5.73 -4.81
C ALA A 31 0.99 -5.97 -3.63
N ALA A 32 0.93 -5.05 -2.65
CA ALA A 32 -0.03 -5.12 -1.56
C ALA A 32 -1.49 -5.06 -2.06
N PHE A 33 -1.78 -4.18 -3.03
CA PHE A 33 -3.10 -4.10 -3.65
C PHE A 33 -3.47 -5.40 -4.37
N GLU A 34 -2.58 -5.95 -5.20
CA GLU A 34 -2.84 -7.20 -5.92
C GLU A 34 -3.01 -8.39 -4.96
N GLY A 35 -2.23 -8.43 -3.88
CA GLY A 35 -2.40 -9.42 -2.81
C GLY A 35 -3.78 -9.34 -2.15
N ALA A 36 -4.23 -8.13 -1.82
CA ALA A 36 -5.54 -7.88 -1.24
C ALA A 36 -6.68 -8.25 -2.20
N LEU A 37 -6.54 -7.89 -3.47
CA LEU A 37 -7.49 -8.23 -4.53
C LEU A 37 -7.63 -9.75 -4.69
N ALA A 38 -6.50 -10.47 -4.67
CA ALA A 38 -6.49 -11.93 -4.78
C ALA A 38 -7.05 -12.63 -3.54
N ALA A 39 -6.89 -12.05 -2.34
CA ALA A 39 -7.40 -12.59 -1.09
C ALA A 39 -8.90 -12.28 -0.85
N THR A 40 -9.42 -11.22 -1.46
CA THR A 40 -10.82 -10.79 -1.32
C THR A 40 -11.77 -11.85 -1.88
N VAL A 41 -12.83 -12.15 -1.16
CA VAL A 41 -13.86 -13.10 -1.56
C VAL A 41 -14.56 -12.62 -2.83
N GLN A 42 -14.68 -13.52 -3.82
CA GLN A 42 -15.33 -13.19 -5.08
C GLN A 42 -16.81 -12.81 -4.89
N PRO A 43 -17.29 -11.70 -5.46
CA PRO A 43 -18.68 -11.25 -5.30
C PRO A 43 -19.73 -12.30 -5.72
N ALA A 44 -19.41 -13.14 -6.70
CA ALA A 44 -20.28 -14.22 -7.14
C ALA A 44 -20.52 -15.28 -6.05
N VAL A 45 -19.52 -15.55 -5.21
CA VAL A 45 -19.64 -16.52 -4.09
C VAL A 45 -20.54 -15.94 -3.00
N VAL A 46 -20.35 -14.66 -2.67
CA VAL A 46 -21.22 -13.94 -1.73
C VAL A 46 -22.67 -13.92 -2.23
N ALA A 47 -22.88 -13.62 -3.52
CA ALA A 47 -24.21 -13.61 -4.12
C ALA A 47 -24.88 -14.99 -4.07
N ALA A 48 -24.13 -16.07 -4.35
CA ALA A 48 -24.64 -17.44 -4.28
C ALA A 48 -25.06 -17.81 -2.84
N ASN A 49 -24.25 -17.45 -1.83
CA ASN A 49 -24.58 -17.64 -0.42
C ASN A 49 -25.89 -16.92 -0.05
N ARG A 50 -26.02 -15.63 -0.39
CA ARG A 50 -27.23 -14.84 -0.08
C ARG A 50 -28.47 -15.37 -0.79
N ALA A 51 -28.33 -15.84 -2.03
CA ALA A 51 -29.43 -16.45 -2.78
C ALA A 51 -29.91 -17.77 -2.13
N LEU A 52 -28.97 -18.60 -1.68
CA LEU A 52 -29.29 -19.86 -0.99
C LEU A 52 -29.95 -19.60 0.37
N ALA A 53 -29.44 -18.65 1.16
CA ALA A 53 -30.04 -18.25 2.43
C ALA A 53 -31.50 -17.80 2.24
N HIS A 54 -31.78 -16.99 1.21
CA HIS A 54 -33.13 -16.57 0.87
C HIS A 54 -34.02 -17.76 0.48
N ALA A 55 -33.54 -18.69 -0.35
CA ALA A 55 -34.30 -19.88 -0.75
C ALA A 55 -34.63 -20.78 0.47
N LEU A 56 -33.65 -21.05 1.33
CA LEU A 56 -33.85 -21.85 2.54
C LEU A 56 -34.88 -21.22 3.48
N SER A 57 -34.80 -19.90 3.67
CA SER A 57 -35.74 -19.14 4.50
C SER A 57 -37.15 -19.16 3.91
N ALA A 58 -37.30 -19.00 2.59
CA ALA A 58 -38.60 -19.02 1.92
C ALA A 58 -39.32 -20.37 2.11
N ASN A 59 -38.57 -21.47 2.25
CA ASN A 59 -39.11 -22.81 2.46
C ASN A 59 -39.12 -23.27 3.93
N ASN A 60 -38.79 -22.40 4.90
CA ASN A 60 -38.64 -22.79 6.32
C ASN A 60 -39.97 -22.77 7.12
N HIS A 61 -41.10 -23.14 6.52
CA HIS A 61 -42.41 -23.05 7.17
C HIS A 61 -42.54 -23.90 8.44
N LEU A 62 -41.80 -25.02 8.51
CA LEU A 62 -41.81 -25.96 9.63
C LEU A 62 -40.56 -25.86 10.51
N GLY A 63 -39.66 -24.90 10.24
CA GLY A 63 -38.41 -24.75 10.99
C GLY A 63 -37.34 -25.80 10.70
N GLN A 64 -37.58 -26.74 9.78
CA GLN A 64 -36.65 -27.84 9.46
C GLN A 64 -35.36 -27.38 8.79
N ASN A 65 -35.38 -26.24 8.08
CA ASN A 65 -34.19 -25.69 7.42
C ASN A 65 -33.32 -24.85 8.36
N THR A 66 -33.74 -24.63 9.61
CA THR A 66 -33.02 -23.78 10.57
C THR A 66 -31.54 -24.15 10.74
N PRO A 67 -31.16 -25.45 10.85
CA PRO A 67 -29.74 -25.81 10.90
C PRO A 67 -28.97 -25.44 9.62
N ALA A 68 -29.55 -25.70 8.44
CA ALA A 68 -28.92 -25.35 7.17
C ALA A 68 -28.79 -23.82 6.96
N ILE A 69 -29.75 -23.04 7.48
CA ILE A 69 -29.67 -21.58 7.50
C ILE A 69 -28.52 -21.11 8.42
N ALA A 70 -28.36 -21.73 9.59
CA ALA A 70 -27.25 -21.40 10.47
C ALA A 70 -25.88 -21.71 9.83
N ASP A 71 -25.77 -22.84 9.13
CA ASP A 71 -24.54 -23.21 8.41
C ASP A 71 -24.20 -22.20 7.30
N ILE A 72 -25.18 -21.77 6.50
CA ILE A 72 -24.93 -20.82 5.40
C ILE A 72 -24.62 -19.41 5.90
N GLU A 73 -25.25 -18.95 6.99
CA GLU A 73 -24.91 -17.67 7.62
C GLU A 73 -23.52 -17.73 8.27
N SER A 74 -23.13 -18.85 8.89
CA SER A 74 -21.76 -19.03 9.39
C SER A 74 -20.72 -18.97 8.27
N ALA A 75 -21.01 -19.53 7.09
CA ALA A 75 -20.16 -19.38 5.92
C ALA A 75 -20.07 -17.92 5.43
N TYR A 76 -21.14 -17.14 5.57
CA TYR A 76 -21.12 -15.71 5.28
C TYR A 76 -20.23 -14.93 6.26
N ASP A 77 -20.32 -15.22 7.54
CA ASP A 77 -19.45 -14.61 8.56
C ASP A 77 -17.96 -14.93 8.32
N GLN A 78 -17.66 -16.15 7.84
CA GLN A 78 -16.30 -16.52 7.44
C GLN A 78 -15.81 -15.71 6.24
N MET A 79 -16.66 -15.53 5.21
CA MET A 79 -16.32 -14.68 4.06
C MET A 79 -16.06 -13.23 4.50
N TRP A 80 -16.89 -12.70 5.40
CA TRP A 80 -16.68 -11.38 5.98
C TRP A 80 -15.36 -11.27 6.73
N ALA A 81 -15.02 -12.27 7.56
CA ALA A 81 -13.76 -12.31 8.27
C ALA A 81 -12.55 -12.35 7.32
N SER A 82 -12.62 -13.12 6.22
CA SER A 82 -11.57 -13.17 5.20
C SER A 82 -11.38 -11.82 4.50
N ASP A 83 -12.46 -11.10 4.16
CA ASP A 83 -12.36 -9.78 3.55
C ASP A 83 -11.77 -8.74 4.52
N VAL A 84 -12.11 -8.83 5.81
CA VAL A 84 -11.51 -7.98 6.85
C VAL A 84 -10.01 -8.26 6.98
N GLU A 85 -9.59 -9.54 6.98
CA GLU A 85 -8.19 -9.92 7.01
C GLU A 85 -7.43 -9.39 5.78
N ALA A 86 -8.00 -9.53 4.59
CA ALA A 86 -7.42 -9.03 3.35
C ALA A 86 -7.19 -7.51 3.40
N MET A 87 -8.19 -6.74 3.86
CA MET A 87 -8.07 -5.28 3.96
C MET A 87 -7.15 -4.83 5.10
N TYR A 88 -7.08 -5.58 6.19
CA TYR A 88 -6.14 -5.31 7.27
C TYR A 88 -4.69 -5.53 6.81
N GLY A 89 -4.42 -6.65 6.12
CA GLY A 89 -3.11 -6.93 5.52
C GLY A 89 -2.71 -5.87 4.50
N TYR A 90 -3.63 -5.49 3.60
CA TYR A 90 -3.40 -4.39 2.66
C TYR A 90 -3.00 -3.09 3.35
N HIS A 91 -3.74 -2.69 4.38
CA HIS A 91 -3.45 -1.46 5.12
C HIS A 91 -2.08 -1.51 5.79
N ALA A 92 -1.73 -2.64 6.42
CA ALA A 92 -0.44 -2.82 7.06
C ALA A 92 0.72 -2.73 6.04
N ASP A 93 0.62 -3.46 4.93
CA ASP A 93 1.68 -3.51 3.92
C ASP A 93 1.84 -2.17 3.17
N ALA A 94 0.73 -1.56 2.77
CA ALA A 94 0.74 -0.27 2.09
C ALA A 94 1.28 0.84 3.00
N SER A 95 0.88 0.86 4.28
CA SER A 95 1.38 1.84 5.25
C SER A 95 2.89 1.64 5.48
N ALA A 96 3.36 0.40 5.65
CA ALA A 96 4.77 0.10 5.81
C ALA A 96 5.62 0.52 4.59
N ALA A 97 5.07 0.44 3.37
CA ALA A 97 5.73 0.94 2.17
C ALA A 97 5.80 2.48 2.15
N VAL A 98 4.72 3.16 2.54
CA VAL A 98 4.66 4.63 2.62
C VAL A 98 5.58 5.18 3.71
N GLU A 99 5.68 4.52 4.86
CA GLU A 99 6.57 4.91 5.97
C GLU A 99 8.06 4.94 5.57
N LYS A 100 8.46 4.17 4.54
CA LYS A 100 9.82 4.16 4.00
C LYS A 100 10.12 5.34 3.09
N LEU A 101 9.12 6.12 2.69
CA LEU A 101 9.33 7.31 1.88
C LEU A 101 9.88 8.45 2.74
N ALA A 102 10.96 9.07 2.26
CA ALA A 102 11.52 10.24 2.91
C ALA A 102 10.54 11.43 2.85
N PRO A 103 10.43 12.24 3.91
CA PRO A 103 9.70 13.49 3.86
C PRO A 103 10.17 14.37 2.71
N TRP A 104 9.26 15.11 2.08
CA TRP A 104 9.57 15.95 0.92
C TRP A 104 10.71 16.95 1.19
N GLN A 105 10.77 17.52 2.39
CA GLN A 105 11.84 18.41 2.80
C GLN A 105 13.22 17.73 2.76
N GLN A 106 13.28 16.45 3.16
CA GLN A 106 14.50 15.66 3.10
C GLN A 106 14.86 15.31 1.66
N VAL A 107 13.87 15.02 0.81
CA VAL A 107 14.08 14.82 -0.64
C VAL A 107 14.71 16.05 -1.27
N LEU A 108 14.17 17.24 -0.99
CA LEU A 108 14.71 18.50 -1.50
C LEU A 108 16.15 18.75 -1.02
N GLN A 109 16.45 18.49 0.24
CA GLN A 109 17.81 18.59 0.79
C GLN A 109 18.78 17.62 0.10
N ASN A 110 18.36 16.38 -0.16
CA ASN A 110 19.19 15.40 -0.87
C ASN A 110 19.49 15.84 -2.31
N LEU A 111 18.59 16.60 -2.93
CA LEU A 111 18.76 17.20 -4.26
C LEU A 111 19.55 18.52 -4.24
N GLY A 112 20.03 18.96 -3.07
CA GLY A 112 20.81 20.19 -2.90
C GLY A 112 19.96 21.44 -2.70
N PHE A 113 18.64 21.33 -2.55
CA PHE A 113 17.76 22.47 -2.23
C PHE A 113 17.62 22.64 -0.72
N HIS A 114 18.05 23.81 -0.22
CA HIS A 114 17.97 24.15 1.19
C HIS A 114 17.12 25.42 1.40
N PHE A 115 16.20 25.36 2.35
CA PHE A 115 15.44 26.52 2.82
C PHE A 115 16.07 27.01 4.12
N SER A 116 16.44 28.28 4.17
CA SER A 116 16.82 28.92 5.44
C SER A 116 15.58 29.30 6.26
N SER A 117 15.77 29.52 7.55
CA SER A 117 14.72 30.00 8.47
C SER A 117 14.16 31.38 8.10
N SER A 118 14.86 32.15 7.25
CA SER A 118 14.38 33.42 6.68
C SER A 118 13.60 33.26 5.37
N GLY A 119 13.35 32.02 4.91
CA GLY A 119 12.62 31.73 3.67
C GLY A 119 13.46 31.78 2.39
N GLN A 120 14.79 31.96 2.51
CA GLN A 120 15.68 32.00 1.36
C GLN A 120 16.00 30.58 0.86
N LEU A 121 15.75 30.34 -0.43
CA LEU A 121 16.09 29.12 -1.16
C LEU A 121 17.54 29.17 -1.65
N THR A 122 18.33 28.14 -1.34
CA THR A 122 19.72 28.01 -1.80
C THR A 122 19.94 26.65 -2.46
N PHE A 123 20.80 26.62 -3.48
CA PHE A 123 21.18 25.41 -4.21
C PHE A 123 22.65 25.07 -3.93
N GLY A 124 22.89 23.90 -3.37
CA GLY A 124 24.22 23.36 -3.06
C GLY A 124 24.48 22.05 -3.80
N LEU A 125 25.65 21.45 -3.56
CA LEU A 125 25.91 20.08 -3.98
C LEU A 125 24.96 19.13 -3.25
N PRO A 126 24.40 18.11 -3.93
CA PRO A 126 23.57 17.10 -3.28
C PRO A 126 24.36 16.41 -2.17
N ALA A 127 23.70 16.12 -1.05
CA ALA A 127 24.36 15.47 0.08
C ALA A 127 24.92 14.10 -0.35
N ALA A 128 26.23 13.92 -0.24
CA ALA A 128 26.83 12.60 -0.41
C ALA A 128 26.27 11.68 0.68
N ARG A 129 25.64 10.58 0.27
CA ARG A 129 25.11 9.56 1.18
C ARG A 129 26.29 8.98 1.97
N VAL A 130 26.52 9.42 3.21
CA VAL A 130 27.43 8.75 4.12
C VAL A 130 26.78 7.39 4.46
N PRO A 131 27.39 6.25 4.11
CA PRO A 131 26.86 4.97 4.52
C PRO A 131 26.90 4.93 6.06
N ARG A 132 25.75 4.69 6.70
CA ARG A 132 25.71 4.37 8.13
C ARG A 132 26.46 3.05 8.32
N THR A 133 27.73 3.11 8.72
CA THR A 133 28.42 1.96 9.28
C THR A 133 27.84 1.73 10.67
N LEU A 134 27.30 0.53 10.87
CA LEU A 134 27.03 -0.04 12.19
C LEU A 134 28.34 -0.32 12.92
#